data_AF-A0A8V5GQ40-F1
#
_entry.id   AF-A0A8V5GQ40-F1
#
_cell.length_a   1.000
_cell.length_b   1.000
_cell.length_c   1.000
_cell.angle_alpha   90.00
_cell.angle_beta   90.00
_cell.angle_gamma   90.00
#
_symmetry.space_group_name_H-M   'P 1'
#
loop_
_entity.id
_entity.type
_entity.pdbx_description
1 polymer ?
#
loop_
_entity_poly.entity_id
_entity_poly.type
_entity_poly.pdbx_seq_one_letter_code
_entity_poly.pdbx_strand_id
1 'polypeptide(L)'
;ARWNRPPPPPAPPCPVVPSTEDYGGDHDFRLSFREAGTAKSVTWTFSLALHKLFCRLAKPCPVQVWVGAPPPPGALLRAVAVYKRSEHAAEVVRRCPHHERCGGGADGLAPPQHLIRVEGNPQARYHDNETTKRHSVTVPYEPPEVGSPCSTVLYSFMCNSSCMGGMNRRPILTILTLEGPKGQVLGRRCFEVRVCACPGRDRRIEEENQSRRGGAGGGAKRALPPPVEAPESSKKRVLSPDNEEFSLVVRGRHRYEMLKKINDALEAYEGGAAPERPVKGRRSRGAELVPRRGKKLLVKGEGPDSD
;
A
#
# COMPACT_ATOMS: atom_id res chain seq x y z
N ALA A 1 10.39 -4.55 -54.95
CA ALA A 1 9.96 -3.66 -53.85
C ALA A 1 10.15 -4.38 -52.51
N ARG A 2 11.26 -4.13 -51.79
CA ARG A 2 11.44 -4.59 -50.41
C ARG A 2 11.00 -3.45 -49.50
N TRP A 3 9.82 -3.58 -48.92
CA TRP A 3 9.35 -2.65 -47.90
C TRP A 3 10.18 -2.86 -46.64
N ASN A 4 11.15 -1.99 -46.40
CA ASN A 4 11.83 -1.91 -45.11
C ASN A 4 10.79 -1.53 -44.07
N ARG A 5 10.49 -2.48 -43.17
CA ARG A 5 9.67 -2.23 -42.00
C ARG A 5 10.40 -1.20 -41.14
N PRO A 6 9.76 -0.09 -40.74
CA PRO A 6 10.40 0.88 -39.85
C PRO A 6 10.78 0.18 -38.52
N PRO A 7 11.91 0.58 -37.89
CA PRO A 7 12.29 0.04 -36.59
C PRO A 7 11.17 0.28 -35.58
N PRO A 8 10.96 -0.64 -34.62
CA PRO A 8 9.96 -0.43 -33.58
C PRO A 8 10.29 0.86 -32.82
N PRO A 9 9.27 1.61 -32.36
CA PRO A 9 9.49 2.83 -31.61
C PRO A 9 10.35 2.53 -30.37
N PRO A 10 11.26 3.43 -29.97
CA PRO A 10 12.06 3.24 -28.77
C PRO A 10 11.12 3.03 -27.59
N ALA A 11 11.38 1.96 -26.82
CA ALA A 11 10.65 1.70 -25.59
C ALA A 11 10.73 2.95 -24.68
N PRO A 12 9.65 3.29 -23.97
CA PRO A 12 9.66 4.45 -23.09
C PRO A 12 10.84 4.36 -22.12
N PRO A 13 11.54 5.48 -21.84
CA PRO A 13 12.72 5.48 -21.00
C PRO A 13 12.34 4.96 -19.62
N CYS A 14 12.83 3.76 -19.27
CA CYS A 14 12.75 3.26 -17.91
C CYS A 14 13.71 4.10 -17.06
N PRO A 15 13.22 4.91 -16.12
CA PRO A 15 14.10 5.72 -15.29
C PRO A 15 15.05 4.81 -14.49
N VAL A 16 16.29 5.27 -14.30
CA VAL A 16 17.31 4.54 -13.54
C VAL A 16 16.81 4.19 -12.14
N VAL A 17 16.02 5.08 -11.54
CA VAL A 17 15.30 4.86 -10.28
C VAL A 17 13.79 4.89 -10.57
N PRO A 18 13.08 3.76 -10.43
CA PRO A 18 11.63 3.75 -10.60
C PRO A 18 10.97 4.51 -9.44
N SER A 19 9.90 5.24 -9.73
CA SER A 19 9.14 5.91 -8.69
C SER A 19 8.44 4.90 -7.78
N THR A 20 8.52 5.15 -6.47
CA THR A 20 7.96 4.32 -5.40
C THR A 20 6.65 4.88 -4.83
N GLU A 21 6.05 5.86 -5.51
CA GLU A 21 4.80 6.48 -5.07
C GLU A 21 3.60 5.67 -5.53
N ASP A 22 2.63 5.47 -4.64
CA ASP A 22 1.41 4.74 -4.95
C ASP A 22 0.52 5.54 -5.90
N TYR A 23 0.15 4.92 -7.03
CA TYR A 23 -0.69 5.50 -8.06
C TYR A 23 -1.81 4.53 -8.44
N GLY A 24 -3.07 4.84 -8.08
CA GLY A 24 -4.20 3.95 -8.38
C GLY A 24 -4.55 3.94 -9.87
N GLY A 25 -4.30 5.06 -10.54
CA GLY A 25 -4.74 5.33 -11.91
C GLY A 25 -6.24 5.20 -12.11
N ASP A 26 -6.65 5.22 -13.38
CA ASP A 26 -8.06 5.20 -13.79
C ASP A 26 -8.75 3.86 -13.46
N HIS A 27 -7.97 2.82 -13.19
CA HIS A 27 -8.44 1.48 -12.88
C HIS A 27 -8.54 1.19 -11.38
N ASP A 28 -8.23 2.16 -10.51
CA ASP A 28 -8.20 2.02 -9.05
C ASP A 28 -7.42 0.76 -8.60
N PHE A 29 -6.20 0.64 -9.11
CA PHE A 29 -5.32 -0.48 -8.84
C PHE A 29 -4.93 -0.52 -7.35
N ARG A 30 -5.31 -1.59 -6.65
CA ARG A 30 -5.01 -1.79 -5.22
C ARG A 30 -4.46 -3.20 -4.99
N LEU A 31 -3.70 -3.33 -3.90
CA LEU A 31 -3.21 -4.62 -3.43
C LEU A 31 -3.86 -4.93 -2.09
N SER A 32 -4.23 -6.18 -1.89
CA SER A 32 -4.54 -6.70 -0.58
C SER A 32 -3.76 -7.98 -0.31
N PHE A 33 -3.65 -8.28 0.97
CA PHE A 33 -3.02 -9.50 1.45
C PHE A 33 -4.02 -10.17 2.37
N ARG A 34 -4.24 -11.47 2.19
CA ARG A 34 -5.10 -12.22 3.11
C ARG A 34 -4.49 -12.14 4.51
N GLU A 35 -5.32 -11.94 5.53
CA GLU A 35 -4.84 -11.94 6.90
C GLU A 35 -4.29 -13.32 7.27
N ALA A 36 -2.96 -13.43 7.28
CA ALA A 36 -2.24 -14.56 7.81
C ALA A 36 -1.82 -14.25 9.24
N GLY A 37 -2.13 -15.16 10.17
CA GLY A 37 -1.78 -15.03 11.58
C GLY A 37 -0.27 -14.88 11.82
N THR A 38 0.12 -14.65 13.07
CA THR A 38 1.53 -14.42 13.46
C THR A 38 2.18 -15.64 14.14
N ALA A 39 1.65 -16.83 13.91
CA ALA A 39 2.19 -18.07 14.49
C ALA A 39 3.61 -18.38 13.98
N LYS A 40 4.38 -19.19 14.74
CA LYS A 40 5.76 -19.57 14.34
C LYS A 40 5.81 -20.37 13.03
N SER A 41 4.74 -21.10 12.72
CA SER A 41 4.62 -21.96 11.54
C SER A 41 4.30 -21.19 10.26
N VAL A 42 3.92 -19.91 10.32
CA VAL A 42 3.52 -19.17 9.13
C VAL A 42 4.70 -18.96 8.19
N THR A 43 4.46 -19.21 6.91
CA THR A 43 5.44 -19.04 5.83
C THR A 43 5.47 -17.60 5.33
N TRP A 44 4.38 -16.85 5.52
CA TRP A 44 4.28 -15.43 5.22
C TRP A 44 3.23 -14.76 6.11
N THR A 45 3.35 -13.46 6.31
CA THR A 45 2.38 -12.61 7.00
C THR A 45 2.56 -11.17 6.55
N PHE A 46 1.48 -10.41 6.45
CA PHE A 46 1.51 -9.01 6.04
C PHE A 46 1.13 -8.10 7.22
N SER A 47 1.95 -7.08 7.47
CA SER A 47 1.66 -6.04 8.45
C SER A 47 1.05 -4.83 7.76
N LEU A 48 -0.20 -4.52 8.08
CA LEU A 48 -0.87 -3.31 7.60
C LEU A 48 -0.24 -2.04 8.19
N ALA A 49 0.12 -2.06 9.47
CA ALA A 49 0.73 -0.92 10.16
C ALA A 49 2.10 -0.50 9.58
N LEU A 50 2.87 -1.48 9.09
CA LEU A 50 4.17 -1.24 8.46
C LEU A 50 4.11 -1.19 6.92
N HIS A 51 2.96 -1.52 6.34
CA HIS A 51 2.81 -1.81 4.91
C HIS A 51 3.92 -2.75 4.40
N LYS A 52 4.14 -3.86 5.13
CA LYS A 52 5.31 -4.71 5.01
C LYS A 52 4.96 -6.20 5.02
N LEU A 53 5.44 -6.91 3.99
CA LEU A 53 5.37 -8.36 3.85
C LEU A 53 6.57 -9.01 4.53
N PHE A 54 6.30 -9.96 5.42
CA PHE A 54 7.30 -10.85 5.99
C PHE A 54 7.09 -12.24 5.41
N CYS A 55 8.11 -12.84 4.81
CA CYS A 55 7.99 -14.16 4.19
C CYS A 55 9.25 -15.01 4.36
N ARG A 56 9.09 -16.33 4.23
CA ARG A 56 10.20 -17.28 4.19
C ARG A 56 10.80 -17.35 2.80
N LEU A 57 12.09 -17.70 2.77
CA LEU A 57 12.84 -17.97 1.54
C LEU A 57 12.11 -18.99 0.66
N ALA A 58 11.94 -18.66 -0.62
CA ALA A 58 11.38 -19.54 -1.64
C ALA A 58 10.03 -20.16 -1.25
N LYS A 59 9.18 -19.40 -0.53
CA LYS A 59 7.80 -19.79 -0.26
C LYS A 59 6.84 -18.86 -1.00
N PRO A 60 5.79 -19.40 -1.63
CA PRO A 60 4.82 -18.59 -2.36
C PRO A 60 4.03 -17.71 -1.40
N CYS A 61 3.92 -16.44 -1.77
CA CYS A 61 3.18 -15.40 -1.08
C CYS A 61 2.04 -14.93 -2.00
N PRO A 62 0.77 -15.22 -1.67
CA PRO A 62 -0.36 -14.77 -2.45
C PRO A 62 -0.54 -13.26 -2.28
N VAL A 63 -0.49 -12.54 -3.40
CA VAL A 63 -0.80 -11.12 -3.48
C VAL A 63 -2.10 -10.97 -4.25
N GLN A 64 -3.10 -10.38 -3.60
CA GLN A 64 -4.40 -10.15 -4.22
C GLN A 64 -4.40 -8.79 -4.91
N VAL A 65 -4.76 -8.80 -6.18
CA VAL A 65 -4.82 -7.65 -7.06
C VAL A 65 -6.28 -7.25 -7.24
N TRP A 66 -6.57 -6.02 -6.85
CA TRP A 66 -7.88 -5.40 -6.97
C TRP A 66 -7.84 -4.34 -8.04
N VAL A 67 -8.86 -4.37 -8.89
CA VAL A 67 -9.00 -3.46 -10.01
C VAL A 67 -10.46 -3.05 -10.09
N GLY A 68 -10.74 -1.75 -9.91
CA GLY A 68 -12.10 -1.20 -9.89
C GLY A 68 -12.74 -1.15 -11.28
N ALA A 69 -11.95 -0.88 -12.32
CA ALA A 69 -12.40 -0.89 -13.71
C ALA A 69 -11.50 -1.80 -14.55
N PRO A 70 -12.04 -2.72 -15.37
CA PRO A 70 -11.23 -3.71 -16.08
C PRO A 70 -10.18 -3.03 -16.99
N PRO A 71 -8.91 -3.49 -16.94
CA PRO A 71 -7.87 -2.93 -17.78
C PRO A 71 -8.03 -3.36 -19.24
N PRO A 72 -7.40 -2.64 -20.19
CA PRO A 72 -7.45 -3.00 -21.60
C PRO A 72 -6.91 -4.42 -21.84
N PRO A 73 -7.43 -5.15 -22.85
CA PRO A 73 -6.96 -6.49 -23.20
C PRO A 73 -5.45 -6.51 -23.44
N GLY A 74 -4.77 -7.51 -22.88
CA GLY A 74 -3.31 -7.64 -22.95
C GLY A 74 -2.54 -6.83 -21.90
N ALA A 75 -3.21 -6.34 -20.86
CA ALA A 75 -2.53 -5.76 -19.70
C ALA A 75 -1.62 -6.78 -18.98
N LEU A 76 -0.55 -6.28 -18.39
CA LEU A 76 0.48 -7.06 -17.70
C LEU A 76 0.63 -6.56 -16.27
N LEU A 77 0.93 -7.46 -15.34
CA LEU A 77 1.41 -7.12 -14.01
C LEU A 77 2.93 -7.30 -13.99
N ARG A 78 3.67 -6.24 -13.62
CA ARG A 78 5.12 -6.29 -13.47
C ARG A 78 5.50 -6.13 -12.00
N ALA A 79 6.43 -6.97 -11.53
CA ALA A 79 7.07 -6.84 -10.23
C ALA A 79 8.55 -6.46 -10.36
N VAL A 80 8.96 -5.45 -9.59
CA VAL A 80 10.35 -4.96 -9.52
C VAL A 80 10.73 -4.76 -8.06
N ALA A 81 11.94 -5.20 -7.67
CA ALA A 81 12.50 -4.91 -6.35
C ALA A 81 13.49 -3.73 -6.42
N VAL A 82 13.38 -2.82 -5.45
CA VAL A 82 14.33 -1.71 -5.24
C VAL A 82 14.72 -1.59 -3.77
N TYR A 83 15.88 -1.01 -3.48
CA TYR A 83 16.22 -0.69 -2.08
C TYR A 83 15.41 0.51 -1.59
N LYS A 84 14.93 0.43 -0.34
CA LYS A 84 14.12 1.49 0.27
C LYS A 84 14.91 2.76 0.56
N ARG A 85 16.20 2.63 0.92
CA ARG A 85 17.06 3.78 1.24
C ARG A 85 17.55 4.44 -0.05
N SER A 86 17.50 5.76 -0.10
CA SER A 86 17.97 6.58 -1.23
C SER A 86 19.44 6.33 -1.57
N GLU A 87 20.28 6.10 -0.56
CA GLU A 87 21.70 5.74 -0.68
C GLU A 87 21.95 4.56 -1.63
N HIS A 88 21.03 3.60 -1.68
CA HIS A 88 21.13 2.39 -2.49
C HIS A 88 20.08 2.33 -3.61
N ALA A 89 19.32 3.40 -3.83
CA ALA A 89 18.20 3.38 -4.77
C ALA A 89 18.65 3.11 -6.22
N ALA A 90 19.83 3.56 -6.61
CA ALA A 90 20.42 3.29 -7.92
C ALA A 90 20.95 1.85 -8.07
N GLU A 91 21.23 1.16 -6.96
CA GLU A 91 21.72 -0.21 -7.01
C GLU A 91 20.61 -1.20 -7.42
N VAL A 92 21.02 -2.23 -8.14
CA VAL A 92 20.12 -3.31 -8.56
C VAL A 92 20.01 -4.34 -7.43
N VAL A 93 18.78 -4.71 -7.08
CA VAL A 93 18.53 -5.78 -6.12
C VAL A 93 18.80 -7.14 -6.81
N ARG A 94 19.85 -7.83 -6.35
CA ARG A 94 20.24 -9.16 -6.83
C ARG A 94 20.29 -10.18 -5.70
N ARG A 95 20.25 -11.45 -6.08
CA ARG A 95 20.52 -12.55 -5.15
C ARG A 95 22.01 -12.55 -4.78
N CYS A 96 22.34 -13.12 -3.62
CA CYS A 96 23.75 -13.30 -3.27
C CYS A 96 24.40 -14.38 -4.16
N PRO A 97 25.73 -14.34 -4.36
CA PRO A 97 26.44 -15.30 -5.21
C PRO A 97 26.22 -16.77 -4.82
N HIS A 98 25.99 -17.04 -3.54
CA HIS A 98 25.69 -18.39 -3.05
C HIS A 98 24.34 -18.89 -3.58
N HIS A 99 23.27 -18.12 -3.38
CA HIS A 99 21.93 -18.48 -3.84
C HIS A 99 21.79 -18.41 -5.36
N GLU A 100 22.54 -17.54 -6.04
CA GLU A 100 22.59 -17.48 -7.49
C GLU A 100 23.16 -18.77 -8.10
N ARG A 101 24.27 -19.29 -7.54
CA ARG A 101 24.90 -20.55 -7.99
C ARG A 101 24.11 -21.80 -7.59
N CYS A 102 23.57 -21.83 -6.37
CA CYS A 102 22.79 -22.98 -5.87
C CYS A 102 21.34 -22.97 -6.34
N GLY A 103 20.82 -21.83 -6.80
CA GLY A 103 19.40 -21.62 -7.10
C GLY A 103 18.93 -22.13 -8.45
N GLY A 104 19.73 -22.95 -9.12
CA GLY A 104 19.35 -23.71 -10.31
C GLY A 104 18.47 -24.93 -9.96
N GLY A 105 17.38 -24.70 -9.23
CA GLY A 105 16.39 -25.74 -8.92
C GLY A 105 15.31 -25.84 -10.00
N ALA A 106 15.27 -27.00 -10.66
CA ALA A 106 14.21 -27.68 -11.46
C ALA A 106 13.43 -26.91 -12.56
N ASP A 107 13.02 -25.67 -12.36
CA ASP A 107 12.22 -24.92 -13.32
C ASP A 107 13.12 -24.00 -14.17
N GLY A 108 13.58 -24.48 -15.33
CA GLY A 108 14.40 -23.71 -16.28
C GLY A 108 13.77 -22.43 -16.84
N LEU A 109 12.60 -22.02 -16.32
CA LEU A 109 11.84 -20.85 -16.75
C LEU A 109 12.33 -19.53 -16.10
N ALA A 110 12.95 -19.57 -14.92
CA ALA A 110 13.33 -18.39 -14.16
C ALA A 110 14.86 -18.23 -14.06
N PRO A 111 15.45 -17.13 -14.55
CA PRO A 111 16.88 -16.93 -14.46
C PRO A 111 17.37 -16.94 -13.00
N PRO A 112 18.57 -17.48 -12.74
CA PRO A 112 19.08 -17.63 -11.38
C PRO A 112 19.37 -16.30 -10.68
N GLN A 113 19.45 -15.18 -11.41
CA GLN A 113 19.79 -13.87 -10.87
C GLN A 113 18.59 -13.12 -10.27
N HIS A 114 17.36 -13.49 -10.67
CA HIS A 114 16.13 -12.80 -10.27
C HIS A 114 15.74 -13.10 -8.83
N LEU A 115 15.58 -12.04 -8.02
CA LEU A 115 15.12 -12.18 -6.63
C LEU A 115 13.66 -12.61 -6.55
N ILE A 116 12.78 -11.99 -7.33
CA ILE A 116 11.34 -12.24 -7.34
C ILE A 116 11.04 -13.27 -8.42
N ARG A 117 10.28 -14.31 -8.06
CA ARG A 117 9.73 -15.30 -8.98
C ARG A 117 8.21 -15.34 -8.85
N VAL A 118 7.56 -15.83 -9.89
CA VAL A 118 6.13 -16.14 -9.89
C VAL A 118 5.97 -17.65 -9.94
N GLU A 119 5.10 -18.18 -9.08
CA GLU A 119 4.80 -19.62 -9.03
C GLU A 119 3.39 -19.91 -9.56
N GLY A 120 3.23 -21.08 -10.19
CA GLY A 120 1.95 -21.52 -10.73
C GLY A 120 1.49 -20.79 -12.00
N ASN A 121 2.32 -19.94 -12.61
CA ASN A 121 2.00 -19.27 -13.88
C ASN A 121 3.10 -19.50 -14.93
N PRO A 122 2.86 -20.35 -15.95
CA PRO A 122 3.84 -20.63 -17.01
C PRO A 122 4.04 -19.47 -18.00
N GLN A 123 3.15 -18.47 -17.98
CA GLN A 123 3.26 -17.27 -18.82
C GLN A 123 4.12 -16.17 -18.18
N ALA A 124 4.70 -16.44 -17.00
CA ALA A 124 5.64 -15.53 -16.37
C ALA A 124 6.88 -15.32 -17.25
N ARG A 125 7.17 -14.05 -17.56
CA ARG A 125 8.34 -13.64 -18.34
C ARG A 125 9.29 -12.85 -17.47
N TYR A 126 10.55 -13.27 -17.47
CA TYR A 126 11.62 -12.63 -16.72
C TYR A 126 12.39 -11.70 -17.65
N HIS A 127 12.54 -10.44 -17.24
CA HIS A 127 13.15 -9.39 -18.03
C HIS A 127 14.33 -8.75 -17.29
N ASP A 128 15.47 -8.74 -17.97
CA ASP A 128 16.64 -7.96 -17.59
C ASP A 128 16.71 -6.70 -18.45
N ASN A 129 16.49 -5.54 -17.83
CA ASN A 129 16.53 -4.30 -18.58
C ASN A 129 17.98 -3.99 -19.00
N GLU A 130 18.25 -3.88 -20.30
CA GLU A 130 19.62 -3.68 -20.80
C GLU A 130 20.24 -2.35 -20.33
N THR A 131 19.42 -1.32 -20.14
CA THR A 131 19.87 0.03 -19.74
C THR A 131 20.03 0.14 -18.23
N THR A 132 19.02 -0.26 -17.46
CA THR A 132 19.03 -0.10 -15.99
C THR A 132 19.63 -1.31 -15.26
N LYS A 133 19.86 -2.41 -15.98
CA LYS A 133 20.25 -3.73 -15.46
C LYS A 133 19.31 -4.27 -14.38
N ARG A 134 18.10 -3.70 -14.24
CA ARG A 134 17.12 -4.12 -13.25
C ARG A 134 16.41 -5.39 -13.70
N HIS A 135 16.21 -6.26 -12.73
CA HIS A 135 15.47 -7.50 -12.92
C HIS A 135 13.99 -7.22 -12.66
N SER A 136 13.13 -7.69 -13.55
CA SER A 136 11.69 -7.61 -13.40
C SER A 136 11.02 -8.89 -13.87
N VAL A 137 9.85 -9.19 -13.35
CA VAL A 137 9.01 -10.31 -13.80
C VAL A 137 7.66 -9.76 -14.20
N THR A 138 7.16 -10.20 -15.36
CA THR A 138 5.84 -9.81 -15.87
C THR A 138 4.95 -11.02 -16.02
N VAL A 139 3.68 -10.90 -15.64
CA VAL A 139 2.65 -11.90 -15.89
C VAL A 139 1.47 -11.25 -16.59
N PRO A 140 0.77 -11.94 -17.50
CA PRO A 140 -0.50 -11.47 -18.01
C PRO A 140 -1.49 -11.18 -16.88
N TYR A 141 -2.18 -10.05 -16.96
CA TYR A 141 -3.30 -9.79 -16.05
C TYR A 141 -4.47 -10.68 -16.45
N GLU A 142 -4.88 -11.55 -15.52
CA GLU A 142 -6.07 -12.37 -15.64
C GLU A 142 -7.20 -11.76 -14.81
N PRO A 143 -8.39 -11.53 -15.38
CA PRO A 143 -9.55 -11.08 -14.62
C PRO A 143 -9.89 -12.06 -13.48
N PRO A 144 -10.50 -11.58 -12.38
CA PRO A 144 -10.92 -12.44 -11.30
C PRO A 144 -11.88 -13.54 -11.79
N GLU A 145 -11.77 -14.75 -11.21
CA GLU A 145 -12.72 -15.82 -11.46
C GLU A 145 -14.14 -15.41 -11.06
N VAL A 146 -15.15 -16.02 -11.69
CA VAL A 146 -16.56 -15.73 -11.40
C VAL A 146 -16.84 -15.98 -9.90
N GLY A 147 -17.33 -14.95 -9.21
CA GLY A 147 -17.59 -15.00 -7.77
C GLY A 147 -16.40 -14.58 -6.88
N SER A 148 -15.22 -14.35 -7.45
CA SER A 148 -14.10 -13.71 -6.77
C SER A 148 -14.04 -12.22 -7.13
N PRO A 149 -13.85 -11.32 -6.15
CA PRO A 149 -13.71 -9.90 -6.44
C PRO A 149 -12.28 -9.48 -6.82
N CYS A 150 -11.29 -10.38 -6.70
CA CYS A 150 -9.87 -10.08 -6.94
C CYS A 150 -9.12 -11.24 -7.61
N SER A 151 -8.04 -10.91 -8.31
CA SER A 151 -7.12 -11.89 -8.90
C SER A 151 -5.96 -12.14 -7.95
N THR A 152 -5.44 -13.37 -7.85
CA THR A 152 -4.32 -13.68 -6.95
C THR A 152 -3.09 -14.09 -7.74
N VAL A 153 -1.94 -13.47 -7.45
CA VAL A 153 -0.65 -13.85 -8.03
C VAL A 153 0.27 -14.32 -6.91
N LEU A 154 0.91 -15.49 -7.11
CA LEU A 154 1.82 -16.08 -6.15
C LEU A 154 3.25 -15.63 -6.42
N TYR A 155 3.79 -14.75 -5.58
CA TYR A 155 5.18 -14.32 -5.67
C TYR A 155 6.06 -15.06 -4.67
N SER A 156 7.26 -15.48 -5.07
CA SER A 156 8.26 -16.05 -4.19
C SER A 156 9.58 -15.26 -4.23
N PHE A 157 10.26 -15.19 -3.08
CA PHE A 157 11.50 -14.42 -2.93
C PHE A 157 12.68 -15.36 -2.68
N MET A 158 13.69 -15.30 -3.54
CA MET A 158 14.72 -16.34 -3.67
C MET A 158 16.05 -16.01 -2.95
N CYS A 159 16.04 -15.04 -2.05
CA CYS A 159 17.19 -14.70 -1.21
C CYS A 159 16.73 -14.11 0.13
N ASN A 160 17.41 -14.45 1.23
CA ASN A 160 17.11 -13.84 2.53
C ASN A 160 17.56 -12.38 2.54
N SER A 161 16.81 -11.51 3.22
CA SER A 161 17.19 -10.11 3.38
C SER A 161 18.55 -9.94 4.07
N SER A 162 18.98 -10.92 4.87
CA SER A 162 20.27 -10.92 5.58
C SER A 162 21.45 -11.48 4.78
N CYS A 163 21.25 -11.98 3.55
CA CYS A 163 22.33 -12.59 2.77
C CYS A 163 23.46 -11.61 2.45
N MET A 164 24.68 -11.96 2.84
CA MET A 164 25.90 -11.23 2.48
C MET A 164 26.15 -11.33 0.97
N GLY A 165 26.58 -10.23 0.35
CA GLY A 165 26.78 -10.15 -1.11
C GLY A 165 25.50 -10.05 -1.94
N GLY A 166 24.32 -9.95 -1.31
CA GLY A 166 23.05 -9.64 -1.98
C GLY A 166 22.41 -8.40 -1.36
N MET A 167 21.25 -8.59 -0.72
CA MET A 167 20.57 -7.51 0.01
C MET A 167 21.35 -7.00 1.23
N ASN A 168 22.10 -7.87 1.92
CA ASN A 168 22.96 -7.49 3.05
C ASN A 168 22.26 -6.65 4.15
N ARG A 169 21.10 -7.10 4.61
CA ARG A 169 20.24 -6.45 5.63
C ARG A 169 19.67 -5.09 5.21
N ARG A 170 19.79 -4.70 3.94
CA ARG A 170 19.17 -3.48 3.41
C ARG A 170 17.68 -3.75 3.10
N PRO A 171 16.76 -2.91 3.60
CA PRO A 171 15.33 -3.07 3.33
C PRO A 171 15.03 -2.82 1.85
N ILE A 172 14.09 -3.60 1.30
CA ILE A 172 13.65 -3.52 -0.09
C ILE A 172 12.17 -3.16 -0.18
N LEU A 173 11.81 -2.42 -1.22
CA LEU A 173 10.45 -2.21 -1.67
C LEU A 173 10.20 -3.06 -2.90
N THR A 174 9.05 -3.73 -2.93
CA THR A 174 8.52 -4.35 -4.15
C THR A 174 7.52 -3.40 -4.76
N ILE A 175 7.76 -3.02 -6.01
CA ILE A 175 6.87 -2.21 -6.82
C ILE A 175 6.09 -3.16 -7.72
N LEU A 176 4.78 -3.15 -7.59
CA LEU A 176 3.86 -3.81 -8.53
C LEU A 176 3.23 -2.74 -9.42
N THR A 177 3.40 -2.89 -10.74
CA THR A 177 2.77 -2.03 -11.74
C THR A 177 1.78 -2.82 -12.58
N LEU A 178 0.64 -2.20 -12.86
CA LEU A 178 -0.27 -2.62 -13.92
C LEU A 178 0.12 -1.86 -15.18
N GLU A 179 0.53 -2.57 -16.21
CA GLU A 179 1.03 -2.01 -17.46
C GLU A 179 0.09 -2.35 -18.62
N GLY A 180 -0.18 -1.37 -19.47
CA GLY A 180 -0.94 -1.60 -20.71
C GLY A 180 -0.09 -2.28 -21.80
N PRO A 181 -0.70 -2.71 -22.92
CA PRO A 181 0.00 -3.42 -24.00
C PRO A 181 1.16 -2.62 -24.63
N LYS A 182 1.15 -1.30 -24.52
CA LYS A 182 2.22 -0.41 -25.03
C LYS A 182 3.27 -0.04 -23.96
N GLY A 183 3.24 -0.68 -22.79
CA GLY A 183 4.16 -0.39 -21.68
C GLY A 183 3.82 0.86 -20.88
N GLN A 184 2.61 1.42 -21.04
CA GLN A 184 2.13 2.53 -20.22
C GLN A 184 1.79 2.04 -18.79
N VAL A 185 2.15 2.80 -17.76
CA VAL A 185 1.78 2.44 -16.38
C VAL A 185 0.34 2.89 -16.11
N LEU A 186 -0.56 1.94 -15.93
CA LEU A 186 -1.97 2.15 -15.60
C LEU A 186 -2.20 2.23 -14.09
N GLY A 187 -1.33 1.61 -13.30
CA GLY A 187 -1.40 1.62 -11.85
C GLY A 187 -0.08 1.17 -11.22
N ARG A 188 0.18 1.61 -9.99
CA ARG A 188 1.37 1.28 -9.21
C ARG A 188 1.05 1.21 -7.72
N ARG A 189 1.53 0.16 -7.07
CA ARG A 189 1.48 -0.01 -5.62
C ARG A 189 2.81 -0.56 -5.13
N CYS A 190 3.29 -0.05 -4.00
CA CYS A 190 4.58 -0.40 -3.45
C CYS A 190 4.45 -0.90 -2.02
N PHE A 191 5.05 -2.04 -1.68
CA PHE A 191 5.07 -2.55 -0.31
C PHE A 191 6.47 -3.01 0.09
N GLU A 192 6.79 -2.93 1.37
CA GLU A 192 8.10 -3.38 1.87
C GLU A 192 8.12 -4.90 1.98
N VAL A 193 9.28 -5.51 1.71
CA VAL A 193 9.44 -6.96 1.84
C VAL A 193 10.64 -7.30 2.72
N ARG A 194 10.43 -8.22 3.66
CA ARG A 194 11.48 -8.84 4.46
C ARG A 194 11.41 -10.36 4.32
N VAL A 195 12.47 -10.93 3.76
CA VAL A 195 12.64 -12.38 3.65
C VAL A 195 13.44 -12.87 4.85
N CYS A 196 12.79 -13.64 5.73
CA CYS A 196 13.36 -14.12 6.99
C CYS A 196 12.88 -15.53 7.36
N ALA A 197 13.58 -16.18 8.29
CA ALA A 197 13.24 -17.54 8.71
C ALA A 197 11.93 -17.62 9.53
N CYS A 198 11.63 -16.57 10.31
CA CYS A 198 10.49 -16.54 11.23
C CYS A 198 9.62 -15.28 11.01
N PRO A 199 8.76 -15.25 9.97
CA PRO A 199 7.95 -14.08 9.62
C PRO A 199 7.11 -13.53 10.78
N GLY A 200 6.38 -14.40 11.49
CA GLY A 200 5.52 -13.97 12.60
C GLY A 200 6.27 -13.32 13.77
N ARG A 201 7.48 -13.81 14.09
CA ARG A 201 8.31 -13.22 15.15
C ARG A 201 8.84 -11.85 14.73
N ASP A 202 9.43 -11.77 13.54
CA ASP A 202 10.02 -10.54 13.03
C ASP A 202 8.95 -9.46 12.85
N ARG A 203 7.74 -9.83 12.39
CA ARG A 203 6.58 -8.93 12.33
C ARG A 203 6.25 -8.33 13.70
N ARG A 204 6.07 -9.17 14.73
CA ARG A 204 5.74 -8.70 16.10
C ARG A 204 6.80 -7.75 16.65
N ILE A 205 8.08 -8.09 16.48
CA ILE A 205 9.20 -7.26 16.95
C ILE A 205 9.21 -5.90 16.24
N GLU A 206 9.02 -5.88 14.92
CA GLU A 206 9.03 -4.64 14.15
C GLU A 206 7.80 -3.78 14.42
N GLU A 207 6.61 -4.37 14.56
CA GLU A 207 5.37 -3.67 14.96
C GLU A 207 5.50 -3.07 16.36
N GLU A 208 6.04 -3.81 17.34
CA GLU A 208 6.28 -3.30 18.69
C GLU A 208 7.33 -2.18 18.71
N ASN A 209 8.39 -2.30 17.90
CA ASN A 209 9.38 -1.23 17.80
C ASN A 209 8.80 0.02 17.11
N GLN A 210 7.83 -0.12 16.20
CA GLN A 210 7.13 1.02 15.61
C GLN A 210 6.20 1.68 16.64
N SER A 211 5.43 0.91 17.41
CA SER A 211 4.54 1.47 18.44
C SER A 211 5.35 2.19 19.54
N ARG A 212 6.47 1.60 19.98
CA ARG A 212 7.39 2.23 20.93
C ARG A 212 8.02 3.51 20.39
N ARG A 213 8.30 3.59 19.08
CA ARG A 213 8.83 4.82 18.44
C ARG A 213 7.75 5.88 18.21
N GLY A 214 6.50 5.47 17.98
CA GLY A 214 5.36 6.37 17.87
C GLY A 214 4.89 6.94 19.21
N GLY A 215 5.15 6.21 20.31
CA GLY A 215 4.75 6.61 21.68
C GLY A 215 5.85 7.15 22.59
N ALA A 216 7.10 7.34 22.11
CA ALA A 216 8.21 7.75 22.98
C ALA A 216 8.96 8.99 22.47
N GLY A 217 8.37 10.16 22.71
CA GLY A 217 9.15 11.33 23.09
C GLY A 217 9.56 11.19 24.55
N GLY A 218 10.74 10.64 24.81
CA GLY A 218 11.23 10.47 26.18
C GLY A 218 12.51 9.67 26.26
N GLY A 219 13.64 10.34 26.02
CA GLY A 219 14.94 9.79 26.35
C GLY A 219 15.06 9.59 27.86
N ALA A 220 15.03 8.35 28.31
CA ALA A 220 15.53 7.97 29.63
C ALA A 220 16.64 6.94 29.44
N LYS A 221 17.83 7.38 29.85
CA LYS A 221 19.08 6.64 29.82
C LYS A 221 18.93 5.31 30.59
N ARG A 222 19.63 4.29 30.10
CA ARG A 222 19.87 3.02 30.79
C ARG A 222 20.20 3.25 32.27
N ALA A 223 19.39 2.71 33.15
CA ALA A 223 19.79 2.36 34.51
C ALA A 223 19.39 0.90 34.73
N LEU A 224 20.38 0.06 35.01
CA LEU A 224 20.22 -1.34 35.41
C LEU A 224 19.56 -1.40 36.80
N PRO A 225 18.57 -2.26 37.05
CA PRO A 225 18.18 -2.63 38.41
C PRO A 225 18.95 -3.89 38.87
N PRO A 226 19.35 -4.01 40.16
CA PRO A 226 19.95 -5.21 40.72
C PRO A 226 18.87 -6.29 41.03
N PRO A 227 19.27 -7.56 41.25
CA PRO A 227 18.35 -8.69 41.28
C PRO A 227 17.80 -8.93 42.68
N VAL A 228 16.49 -9.12 42.83
CA VAL A 228 15.90 -9.93 43.90
C VAL A 228 14.54 -10.49 43.48
N GLU A 229 14.51 -11.82 43.52
CA GLU A 229 13.46 -12.82 43.76
C GLU A 229 11.95 -12.47 43.61
N ALA A 230 11.28 -13.35 42.86
CA ALA A 230 9.82 -13.54 42.76
C ALA A 230 9.24 -14.10 44.10
N PRO A 231 7.91 -14.17 44.36
CA PRO A 231 6.89 -14.54 43.38
C PRO A 231 5.45 -13.98 43.56
N GLU A 232 4.59 -14.43 42.65
CA GLU A 232 3.12 -14.62 42.73
C GLU A 232 2.13 -13.53 42.25
N SER A 233 1.47 -13.92 41.14
CA SER A 233 0.04 -13.80 40.83
C SER A 233 -0.70 -12.50 41.15
N SER A 234 -1.10 -11.79 40.09
CA SER A 234 -2.42 -11.14 40.03
C SER A 234 -2.82 -10.83 38.59
N LYS A 235 -4.00 -11.32 38.22
CA LYS A 235 -4.70 -11.10 36.95
C LYS A 235 -4.83 -9.60 36.69
N LYS A 236 -4.21 -9.06 35.64
CA LYS A 236 -4.54 -7.71 35.14
C LYS A 236 -5.40 -7.80 33.88
N ARG A 237 -6.67 -7.49 34.14
CA ARG A 237 -7.73 -7.05 33.25
C ARG A 237 -7.17 -6.22 32.09
N VAL A 238 -7.50 -6.63 30.87
CA VAL A 238 -7.33 -5.88 29.63
C VAL A 238 -8.04 -4.53 29.80
N LEU A 239 -7.28 -3.44 29.85
CA LEU A 239 -7.79 -2.09 29.67
C LEU A 239 -7.59 -1.75 28.19
N SER A 240 -8.69 -1.40 27.54
CA SER A 240 -8.78 -0.92 26.17
C SER A 240 -7.87 0.31 25.98
N PRO A 241 -7.03 0.36 24.93
CA PRO A 241 -6.08 1.45 24.67
C PRO A 241 -6.72 2.77 24.21
N ASP A 242 -8.06 2.86 24.17
CA ASP A 242 -8.82 3.94 23.53
C ASP A 242 -9.23 5.09 24.47
N ASN A 243 -8.76 5.09 25.72
CA ASN A 243 -9.06 6.13 26.71
C ASN A 243 -7.78 6.60 27.44
N GLU A 244 -6.66 6.69 26.72
CA GLU A 244 -5.45 7.35 27.24
C GLU A 244 -5.53 8.86 26.96
N GLU A 245 -5.68 9.66 28.02
CA GLU A 245 -5.70 11.13 27.93
C GLU A 245 -4.28 11.69 27.94
N PHE A 246 -3.95 12.54 26.96
CA PHE A 246 -2.65 13.20 26.85
C PHE A 246 -2.78 14.72 27.03
N SER A 247 -1.87 15.33 27.77
CA SER A 247 -1.84 16.80 27.94
C SER A 247 -0.94 17.48 26.91
N LEU A 248 -1.47 18.52 26.25
CA LEU A 248 -0.73 19.34 25.28
C LEU A 248 -0.58 20.78 25.78
N VAL A 249 0.65 21.23 25.99
CA VAL A 249 0.93 22.61 26.39
C VAL A 249 1.01 23.51 25.16
N VAL A 250 0.05 24.42 25.02
CA VAL A 250 -0.04 25.36 23.88
C VAL A 250 0.28 26.78 24.33
N ARG A 251 1.19 27.46 23.62
CA ARG A 251 1.49 28.89 23.83
C ARG A 251 0.64 29.76 22.91
N GLY A 252 -0.12 30.67 23.50
CA GLY A 252 -0.94 31.66 22.80
C GLY A 252 -2.41 31.26 22.67
N ARG A 253 -3.30 32.16 23.09
CA ARG A 253 -4.75 31.91 23.24
C ARG A 253 -5.43 31.54 21.93
N HIS A 254 -5.10 32.21 20.82
CA HIS A 254 -5.68 31.92 19.52
C HIS A 254 -5.37 30.49 19.01
N ARG A 255 -4.14 30.01 19.26
CA ARG A 255 -3.73 28.64 18.86
C ARG A 255 -4.42 27.59 19.72
N TYR A 256 -4.57 27.87 21.02
CA TYR A 256 -5.33 27.02 21.93
C TYR A 256 -6.80 26.92 21.50
N GLU A 257 -7.45 28.04 21.17
CA GLU A 257 -8.85 28.03 20.72
C GLU A 257 -9.04 27.26 19.41
N MET A 258 -8.08 27.31 18.49
CA MET A 258 -8.10 26.52 17.26
C MET A 258 -7.95 25.02 17.54
N LEU A 259 -6.96 24.63 18.33
CA LEU A 259 -6.72 23.21 18.68
C LEU A 259 -7.86 22.63 19.51
N LYS A 260 -8.44 23.42 20.42
CA LYS A 260 -9.63 23.05 21.18
C LYS A 260 -10.83 22.76 20.27
N LYS A 261 -11.13 23.64 19.31
CA LYS A 261 -12.23 23.43 18.34
C LYS A 261 -12.06 22.14 17.53
N ILE A 262 -10.82 21.79 17.18
CA ILE A 262 -10.52 20.56 16.44
C ILE A 262 -10.75 19.34 17.35
N ASN A 263 -10.26 19.39 18.59
CA ASN A 263 -10.43 18.31 19.55
C ASN A 263 -11.93 18.05 19.85
N ASP A 264 -12.68 19.10 20.18
CA ASP A 264 -14.11 19.01 20.48
C ASP A 264 -14.92 18.44 19.29
N ALA A 265 -14.51 18.75 18.04
CA ALA A 265 -15.15 18.23 16.84
C ALA A 265 -14.84 16.74 16.58
N LEU A 266 -13.63 16.28 16.91
CA LEU A 266 -13.25 14.87 16.80
C LEU A 266 -13.96 14.02 17.84
N GLU A 267 -14.04 14.50 19.09
CA GLU A 267 -14.81 13.83 20.15
C GLU A 267 -16.31 13.73 19.80
N ALA A 268 -16.88 14.78 19.18
CA ALA A 268 -18.26 14.75 18.71
C ALA A 268 -18.50 13.77 17.54
N TYR A 269 -17.48 13.54 16.70
CA TYR A 269 -17.54 12.59 15.59
C TYR A 269 -17.42 11.13 16.09
N GLU A 270 -16.61 10.90 17.12
CA GLU A 270 -16.43 9.57 17.74
C GLU A 270 -17.60 9.20 18.68
N GLY A 271 -18.23 10.18 19.32
CA GLY A 271 -19.33 9.98 20.28
C GLY A 271 -20.76 9.98 19.70
N GLY A 272 -20.96 10.15 18.39
CA GLY A 272 -22.27 10.46 17.80
C GLY A 272 -22.65 9.63 16.58
N ALA A 273 -23.76 8.90 16.71
CA ALA A 273 -24.43 8.11 15.68
C ALA A 273 -24.63 8.84 14.33
N ALA A 274 -24.64 8.05 13.26
CA ALA A 274 -24.92 8.47 11.89
C ALA A 274 -26.13 9.44 11.81
N PRO A 275 -26.07 10.49 10.97
CA PRO A 275 -27.19 11.39 10.80
C PRO A 275 -28.34 10.65 10.10
N GLU A 276 -29.44 10.45 10.81
CA GLU A 276 -30.70 10.00 10.22
C GLU A 276 -31.14 10.96 9.11
N ARG A 277 -31.43 10.38 7.94
CA ARG A 277 -32.05 11.10 6.82
C ARG A 277 -33.49 11.44 7.20
N PRO A 278 -33.95 12.71 7.07
CA PRO A 278 -35.35 13.03 7.35
C PRO A 278 -36.26 12.41 6.28
N VAL A 279 -37.09 11.47 6.72
CA VAL A 279 -38.18 10.85 5.96
C VAL A 279 -39.36 11.83 5.82
N LYS A 280 -39.92 11.88 4.61
CA LYS A 280 -41.13 12.65 4.26
C LYS A 280 -42.31 12.33 5.17
N GLY A 281 -43.00 13.37 5.67
CA GLY A 281 -44.24 13.22 6.43
C GLY A 281 -45.16 14.45 6.42
N ARG A 282 -46.11 14.45 5.47
CA ARG A 282 -47.53 14.84 5.55
C ARG A 282 -47.95 16.22 6.13
N ARG A 283 -48.64 16.97 5.25
CA ARG A 283 -49.41 18.22 5.47
C ARG A 283 -50.38 18.17 6.67
N SER A 284 -50.53 19.31 7.35
CA SER A 284 -51.81 19.81 7.89
C SER A 284 -51.85 21.35 7.85
N ARG A 285 -53.08 21.87 7.67
CA ARG A 285 -53.46 23.25 7.33
C ARG A 285 -53.47 24.17 8.57
N GLY A 286 -53.23 25.48 8.38
CA GLY A 286 -53.82 26.53 9.23
C GLY A 286 -53.10 27.89 9.26
N ALA A 287 -53.81 28.93 8.81
CA ALA A 287 -53.72 30.36 9.17
C ALA A 287 -52.47 31.21 8.79
N GLU A 288 -52.57 31.83 7.61
CA GLU A 288 -52.54 33.28 7.36
C GLU A 288 -51.79 34.21 8.32
N LEU A 289 -50.71 34.88 7.84
CA LEU A 289 -50.42 36.31 8.09
C LEU A 289 -49.57 36.91 6.94
N VAL A 290 -49.96 38.10 6.51
CA VAL A 290 -49.59 38.88 5.30
C VAL A 290 -48.15 39.44 5.30
N PRO A 291 -47.42 39.51 4.16
CA PRO A 291 -46.19 40.30 4.04
C PRO A 291 -46.46 41.75 3.55
N ARG A 292 -45.78 42.71 4.19
CA ARG A 292 -45.84 44.15 3.88
C ARG A 292 -45.04 44.53 2.64
N ARG A 293 -45.63 45.44 1.85
CA ARG A 293 -45.17 46.08 0.60
C ARG A 293 -43.78 46.73 0.67
N GLY A 294 -43.09 46.74 -0.49
CA GLY A 294 -42.08 47.74 -0.84
C GLY A 294 -41.42 47.57 -2.23
N LYS A 295 -42.03 48.17 -3.27
CA LYS A 295 -41.46 48.96 -4.42
C LYS A 295 -40.13 48.48 -5.08
N LYS A 296 -39.89 48.47 -6.40
CA LYS A 296 -40.52 48.97 -7.63
C LYS A 296 -39.81 48.34 -8.85
N LEU A 297 -40.55 48.15 -9.94
CA LEU A 297 -40.12 47.81 -11.31
C LEU A 297 -39.77 49.08 -12.13
N LEU A 298 -38.85 48.95 -13.10
CA LEU A 298 -38.80 49.77 -14.32
C LEU A 298 -38.31 48.86 -15.48
N VAL A 299 -39.21 48.44 -16.38
CA VAL A 299 -39.46 48.94 -17.76
C VAL A 299 -38.52 48.37 -18.85
N LYS A 300 -39.14 47.65 -19.81
CA LYS A 300 -38.81 47.59 -21.25
C LYS A 300 -40.07 46.98 -21.90
N GLY A 301 -40.94 47.71 -22.59
CA GLY A 301 -40.72 48.44 -23.83
C GLY A 301 -41.36 47.62 -24.96
N GLU A 302 -42.66 47.81 -25.18
CA GLU A 302 -43.43 47.20 -26.27
C GLU A 302 -43.32 48.03 -27.56
N GLY A 303 -43.44 47.34 -28.70
CA GLY A 303 -43.64 47.90 -30.02
C GLY A 303 -43.99 46.76 -31.00
N PRO A 304 -45.17 46.76 -31.65
CA PRO A 304 -45.72 45.64 -32.42
C PRO A 304 -45.63 45.81 -33.96
N ASP A 305 -46.23 44.83 -34.65
CA ASP A 305 -46.81 44.79 -36.01
C ASP A 305 -46.08 44.09 -37.17
N SER A 306 -46.69 42.95 -37.55
CA SER A 306 -47.28 42.57 -38.86
C SER A 306 -46.47 42.60 -40.18
N ASP A 307 -46.71 41.50 -40.92
CA ASP A 307 -46.29 41.03 -42.27
C ASP A 307 -44.83 40.60 -42.50
#